data_AF-A0A0C4F8Q6-F1
#
_entry.id   AF-A0A0C4F8Q6-F1
#
_cell.length_a   1.000
_cell.length_b   1.000
_cell.length_c   1.000
_cell.angle_alpha   90.00
_cell.angle_beta   90.00
_cell.angle_gamma   90.00
#
_symmetry.space_group_name_H-M   'P 1'
#
loop_
_entity.id
_entity.type
_entity.pdbx_description
1 polymer ?
#
loop_
_entity_poly.entity_id
_entity_poly.type
_entity_poly.pdbx_seq_one_letter_code
_entity_poly.pdbx_strand_id
1 'polypeptide(L)'
;MKKIKPQEGLKFDGSNIERFLADYELAAELDKATDYDKARQVVRFVENGETRAVLETLEGNAPPNWSKLKAAMLSYWADFDTALFTERDITSLVAKWVVKGGVSSVSDYHEFRKAWDPIQAYLVSKGHIESDEELKKQFYQAFSVGFQGRIRDQMIKDNTLVTTADNWARFPAFRILRSAVDTVMKGHISLSFEDTRSAAPVVSPFQEANDTMKKMLANQRPAVSSSAPKRILQWMNSPKCSRHSSSS
;
A
#
# COMPACT_ATOMS: atom_id res chain seq x y z
N MET A 1 18.60 -45.01 -28.24
CA MET A 1 18.11 -43.86 -27.46
C MET A 1 19.23 -43.43 -26.52
N LYS A 2 19.73 -42.19 -26.62
CA LYS A 2 20.78 -41.68 -25.73
C LYS A 2 20.16 -41.15 -24.44
N LYS A 3 20.72 -41.54 -23.28
CA LYS A 3 20.22 -41.04 -21.99
C LYS A 3 20.76 -39.64 -21.74
N ILE A 4 19.86 -38.66 -21.68
CA ILE A 4 20.20 -37.31 -21.21
C ILE A 4 20.38 -37.41 -19.69
N LYS A 5 21.48 -36.88 -19.17
CA LYS A 5 21.77 -36.84 -17.74
C LYS A 5 21.08 -35.64 -17.11
N PRO A 6 20.39 -35.80 -15.96
CA PRO A 6 20.01 -34.65 -15.16
C PRO A 6 21.28 -33.94 -14.69
N GLN A 7 21.40 -32.66 -15.04
CA GLN A 7 22.28 -31.74 -14.30
C GLN A 7 21.66 -31.47 -12.93
N GLU A 8 22.45 -31.05 -11.95
CA GLU A 8 21.91 -30.74 -10.62
C GLU A 8 20.84 -29.64 -10.72
N GLY A 9 19.69 -29.87 -10.09
CA GLY A 9 18.55 -28.94 -10.13
C GLY A 9 17.75 -28.91 -11.44
N LEU A 10 18.11 -29.65 -12.50
CA LEU A 10 17.39 -29.61 -13.78
C LEU A 10 16.05 -30.37 -13.70
N LYS A 11 15.04 -29.69 -13.15
CA LYS A 11 13.63 -30.10 -13.11
C LYS A 11 12.70 -28.94 -13.45
N PHE A 12 11.62 -29.26 -14.17
CA PHE A 12 10.49 -28.37 -14.41
C PHE A 12 9.39 -28.60 -13.38
N ASP A 13 9.09 -27.58 -12.58
CA ASP A 13 7.99 -27.52 -11.63
C ASP A 13 6.68 -27.02 -12.29
N GLY A 14 6.77 -26.34 -13.44
CA GLY A 14 5.67 -25.64 -14.11
C GLY A 14 5.91 -24.13 -14.27
N SER A 15 7.07 -23.62 -13.81
CA SER A 15 7.48 -22.22 -13.88
C SER A 15 8.59 -22.01 -14.92
N ASN A 16 8.61 -20.87 -15.62
CA ASN A 16 9.69 -20.45 -16.50
C ASN A 16 10.04 -21.51 -17.57
N ILE A 17 9.08 -21.76 -18.47
CA ILE A 17 9.18 -22.81 -19.48
C ILE A 17 10.34 -22.54 -20.45
N GLU A 18 10.62 -21.27 -20.75
CA GLU A 18 11.74 -20.88 -21.64
C GLU A 18 13.09 -21.30 -21.07
N ARG A 19 13.36 -21.00 -19.79
CA ARG A 19 14.62 -21.38 -19.14
C ARG A 19 14.76 -22.89 -19.04
N PHE A 20 13.70 -23.60 -18.62
CA PHE A 20 13.73 -25.06 -18.55
C PHE A 20 14.07 -25.67 -19.92
N LEU A 21 13.43 -25.20 -21.00
CA LEU A 21 13.70 -25.70 -22.35
C LEU A 21 15.13 -25.41 -22.78
N ALA A 22 15.68 -24.23 -22.48
CA ALA A 22 17.07 -23.88 -22.80
C ALA A 22 18.07 -24.77 -22.04
N ASP A 23 17.92 -24.91 -20.73
CA ASP A 23 18.80 -25.73 -19.88
C ASP A 23 18.69 -27.23 -20.26
N TYR A 24 17.50 -27.69 -20.63
CA TYR A 24 17.25 -29.06 -21.10
C TYR A 24 17.83 -29.34 -22.50
N GLU A 25 17.70 -28.41 -23.44
CA GLU A 25 18.30 -28.54 -24.77
C GLU A 25 19.83 -28.50 -24.72
N LEU A 26 20.41 -27.68 -23.84
CA LEU A 26 21.85 -27.66 -23.57
C LEU A 26 22.34 -29.00 -22.99
N ALA A 27 21.63 -29.56 -22.00
CA ALA A 27 21.95 -30.89 -21.46
C ALA A 27 21.84 -31.98 -22.55
N ALA A 28 20.82 -31.91 -23.41
CA ALA A 28 20.65 -32.82 -24.53
C ALA A 28 21.79 -32.69 -25.56
N GLU A 29 22.25 -31.48 -25.86
CA GLU A 29 23.37 -31.24 -26.78
C GLU A 29 24.70 -31.79 -26.23
N LEU A 30 24.97 -31.58 -24.93
CA LEU A 30 26.17 -32.10 -24.26
C LEU A 30 26.23 -33.64 -24.29
N ASP A 31 25.11 -34.33 -24.05
CA ASP A 31 25.00 -35.79 -24.22
C ASP A 31 24.81 -36.22 -25.70
N LYS A 32 24.80 -35.26 -26.65
CA LYS A 32 24.62 -35.44 -28.10
C LYS A 32 23.33 -36.19 -28.47
N ALA A 33 22.26 -35.97 -27.72
CA ALA A 33 20.95 -36.59 -27.86
C ALA A 33 20.16 -36.02 -29.05
N THR A 34 19.39 -36.87 -29.72
CA THR A 34 18.54 -36.48 -30.86
C THR A 34 17.22 -35.85 -30.38
N ASP A 35 16.51 -35.15 -31.26
CA ASP A 35 15.16 -34.65 -30.97
C ASP A 35 14.18 -35.76 -30.55
N TYR A 36 14.33 -36.97 -31.10
CA TYR A 36 13.57 -38.14 -30.64
C TYR A 36 13.92 -38.53 -29.19
N ASP A 37 15.20 -38.46 -28.83
CA ASP A 37 15.66 -38.70 -27.45
C ASP A 37 15.14 -37.62 -26.48
N LYS A 38 15.08 -36.34 -26.90
CA LYS A 38 14.52 -35.22 -26.14
C LYS A 38 13.03 -35.45 -25.83
N ALA A 39 12.22 -35.61 -26.87
CA ALA A 39 10.78 -35.80 -26.73
C ALA A 39 10.41 -37.03 -25.87
N ARG A 40 11.18 -38.12 -25.97
CA ARG A 40 10.98 -39.31 -25.11
C ARG A 40 11.37 -39.15 -23.65
N GLN A 41 12.22 -38.19 -23.31
CA GLN A 41 12.85 -38.12 -22.00
C GLN A 41 12.48 -36.90 -21.17
N VAL A 42 11.98 -35.83 -21.79
CA VAL A 42 11.60 -34.58 -21.09
C VAL A 42 10.69 -34.85 -19.88
N VAL A 43 9.78 -35.82 -19.96
CA VAL A 43 8.91 -36.29 -18.87
C VAL A 43 9.65 -36.72 -17.58
N ARG A 44 10.93 -37.12 -17.67
CA ARG A 44 11.78 -37.47 -16.52
C ARG A 44 12.37 -36.26 -15.80
N PHE A 45 12.38 -35.12 -16.49
CA PHE A 45 12.87 -33.83 -16.03
C PHE A 45 11.71 -32.93 -15.60
N VAL A 46 10.47 -33.44 -15.52
CA VAL A 46 9.32 -32.74 -14.95
C VAL A 46 9.02 -33.28 -13.56
N GLU A 47 8.50 -32.42 -12.69
CA GLU A 47 7.99 -32.81 -11.38
C GLU A 47 6.75 -33.71 -11.51
N ASN A 48 6.58 -34.65 -10.56
CA ASN A 48 5.43 -35.54 -10.58
C ASN A 48 4.17 -34.78 -10.15
N GLY A 49 3.00 -35.19 -10.65
CA GLY A 49 1.73 -34.52 -10.40
C GLY A 49 1.19 -33.86 -11.66
N GLU A 50 0.56 -32.70 -11.51
CA GLU A 50 -0.21 -32.04 -12.56
C GLU A 50 0.65 -31.61 -13.75
N THR A 51 1.81 -30.98 -13.52
CA THR A 51 2.72 -30.52 -14.59
C THR A 51 3.14 -31.65 -15.53
N ARG A 52 3.38 -32.85 -14.98
CA ARG A 52 3.68 -34.05 -15.76
C ARG A 52 2.46 -34.64 -16.45
N ALA A 53 1.30 -34.67 -15.78
CA ALA A 53 0.06 -35.15 -16.39
C ALA A 53 -0.33 -34.30 -17.60
N VAL A 54 -0.20 -32.97 -17.51
CA VAL A 54 -0.36 -32.03 -18.63
C VAL A 54 0.62 -32.37 -19.75
N LEU A 55 1.92 -32.44 -19.46
CA LEU A 55 2.96 -32.76 -20.45
C LEU A 55 2.64 -34.05 -21.23
N GLU A 56 2.16 -35.08 -20.54
CA GLU A 56 1.83 -36.37 -21.16
C GLU A 56 0.64 -36.26 -22.14
N THR A 57 -0.22 -35.24 -22.01
CA THR A 57 -1.34 -34.94 -22.96
C THR A 57 -0.96 -34.02 -24.13
N LEU A 58 0.20 -33.35 -24.11
CA LEU A 58 0.56 -32.37 -25.13
C LEU A 58 0.91 -32.99 -26.49
N GLU A 59 0.62 -32.26 -27.57
CA GLU A 59 0.93 -32.71 -28.92
C GLU A 59 2.44 -32.92 -29.09
N GLY A 60 2.84 -34.09 -29.61
CA GLY A 60 4.25 -34.45 -29.77
C GLY A 60 4.87 -35.18 -28.57
N ASN A 61 4.13 -35.43 -27.48
CA ASN A 61 4.54 -36.44 -26.49
C ASN A 61 4.34 -37.86 -27.04
N ALA A 62 3.16 -38.12 -27.62
CA ALA A 62 2.83 -39.39 -28.28
C ALA A 62 2.14 -39.14 -29.64
N PRO A 63 2.76 -39.49 -30.79
CA PRO A 63 4.13 -39.99 -30.94
C PRO A 63 5.20 -38.91 -30.60
N PRO A 64 6.40 -39.30 -30.12
CA PRO A 64 7.46 -38.35 -29.76
C PRO A 64 7.92 -37.49 -30.94
N ASN A 65 7.72 -36.18 -30.85
CA ASN A 65 8.16 -35.16 -31.81
C ASN A 65 8.55 -33.89 -31.04
N TRP A 66 9.86 -33.60 -30.95
CA TRP A 66 10.36 -32.49 -30.14
C TRP A 66 9.88 -31.12 -30.61
N SER A 67 9.82 -30.87 -31.92
CA SER A 67 9.39 -29.57 -32.45
C SER A 67 7.93 -29.28 -32.08
N LYS A 68 7.04 -30.27 -32.22
CA LYS A 68 5.64 -30.17 -31.79
C LYS A 68 5.50 -30.05 -30.28
N LEU A 69 6.21 -30.90 -29.52
CA LEU A 69 6.14 -30.89 -28.06
C LEU A 69 6.65 -29.57 -27.48
N LYS A 70 7.80 -29.07 -27.95
CA LYS A 70 8.33 -27.76 -27.56
C LYS A 70 7.35 -26.62 -27.85
N ALA A 71 6.73 -26.62 -29.03
CA ALA A 71 5.72 -25.62 -29.39
C ALA A 71 4.47 -25.73 -28.51
N ALA A 72 3.99 -26.94 -28.20
CA ALA A 72 2.85 -27.17 -27.31
C ALA A 72 3.17 -26.80 -25.85
N MET A 73 4.38 -27.11 -25.37
CA MET A 73 4.86 -26.72 -24.04
C MET A 73 4.93 -25.19 -23.91
N LEU A 74 5.53 -24.51 -24.89
CA LEU A 74 5.53 -23.04 -24.95
C LEU A 74 4.10 -22.50 -25.00
N SER A 75 3.24 -23.01 -25.89
CA SER A 75 1.85 -22.56 -26.02
C SER A 75 1.01 -22.78 -24.76
N TYR A 76 1.26 -23.83 -23.97
CA TYR A 76 0.52 -24.11 -22.75
C TYR A 76 1.03 -23.28 -21.55
N TRP A 77 2.36 -23.17 -21.39
CA TRP A 77 2.97 -22.52 -20.23
C TRP A 77 3.33 -21.03 -20.45
N ALA A 78 3.32 -20.50 -21.68
CA ALA A 78 3.57 -19.08 -21.94
C ALA A 78 2.55 -18.18 -21.23
N ASP A 79 1.26 -18.55 -21.20
CA ASP A 79 0.24 -17.77 -20.49
C ASP A 79 0.49 -17.75 -18.97
N PHE A 80 1.07 -18.83 -18.40
CA PHE A 80 1.51 -18.87 -17.01
C PHE A 80 2.82 -18.09 -16.76
N ASP A 81 3.64 -17.90 -17.79
CA ASP A 81 4.80 -16.99 -17.81
C ASP A 81 4.43 -15.53 -18.22
N THR A 82 3.16 -15.17 -18.38
CA THR A 82 2.75 -13.82 -18.85
C THR A 82 2.52 -12.79 -17.72
N ALA A 83 3.04 -13.04 -16.52
CA ALA A 83 3.13 -12.04 -15.44
C ALA A 83 4.36 -12.25 -14.53
N LEU A 84 5.54 -12.47 -15.13
CA LEU A 84 6.79 -12.65 -14.38
C LEU A 84 7.24 -11.33 -13.74
N PHE A 85 7.36 -11.34 -12.42
CA PHE A 85 8.00 -10.25 -11.68
C PHE A 85 9.42 -10.64 -11.25
N THR A 86 10.37 -9.75 -11.47
CA THR A 86 11.80 -9.93 -11.17
C THR A 86 12.25 -8.92 -10.10
N GLU A 87 13.45 -9.10 -9.55
CA GLU A 87 14.07 -8.08 -8.68
C GLU A 87 14.22 -6.70 -9.37
N ARG A 88 14.30 -6.69 -10.71
CA ARG A 88 14.33 -5.44 -11.49
C ARG A 88 13.00 -4.72 -11.44
N ASP A 89 11.88 -5.42 -11.27
CA ASP A 89 10.55 -4.83 -11.14
C ASP A 89 10.34 -4.21 -9.75
N ILE A 90 10.85 -4.84 -8.69
CA ILE A 90 11.02 -4.19 -7.37
C ILE A 90 11.85 -2.91 -7.51
N THR A 91 13.03 -3.02 -8.12
CA THR A 91 13.98 -1.89 -8.23
C THR A 91 13.38 -0.74 -9.06
N SER A 92 12.68 -1.06 -10.15
CA SER A 92 12.01 -0.09 -11.02
C SER A 92 10.80 0.55 -10.35
N LEU A 93 10.02 -0.21 -9.57
CA LEU A 93 8.93 0.32 -8.76
C LEU A 93 9.46 1.31 -7.71
N VAL A 94 10.52 0.96 -6.98
CA VAL A 94 11.17 1.86 -6.00
C VAL A 94 11.69 3.11 -6.69
N ALA A 95 12.43 2.99 -7.80
CA ALA A 95 12.96 4.12 -8.55
C ALA A 95 11.84 5.07 -9.02
N LYS A 96 10.73 4.52 -9.55
CA LYS A 96 9.53 5.29 -9.95
C LYS A 96 8.95 6.07 -8.77
N TRP A 97 8.85 5.46 -7.59
CA TRP A 97 8.36 6.15 -6.40
C TRP A 97 9.32 7.20 -5.88
N VAL A 98 10.63 6.92 -5.84
CA VAL A 98 11.65 7.91 -5.46
C VAL A 98 11.62 9.14 -6.37
N VAL A 99 11.48 8.95 -7.69
CA VAL A 99 11.33 10.05 -8.66
C VAL A 99 10.02 10.84 -8.47
N LYS A 100 8.94 10.19 -8.00
CA LYS A 100 7.67 10.86 -7.59
C LYS A 100 7.81 11.69 -6.30
N GLY A 101 8.95 11.63 -5.60
CA GLY A 101 9.16 12.24 -4.28
C GLY A 101 9.03 11.25 -3.10
N GLY A 102 8.84 9.97 -3.38
CA GLY A 102 8.62 8.89 -2.43
C GLY A 102 7.17 8.81 -1.94
N VAL A 103 6.82 7.66 -1.34
CA VAL A 103 5.54 7.47 -0.65
C VAL A 103 5.47 8.46 0.52
N SER A 104 4.53 9.41 0.45
CA SER A 104 4.39 10.53 1.39
C SER A 104 2.98 10.72 1.95
N SER A 105 2.01 9.91 1.50
CA SER A 105 0.64 9.92 1.99
C SER A 105 0.07 8.50 2.14
N VAL A 106 -1.10 8.41 2.78
CA VAL A 106 -1.84 7.15 2.94
C VAL A 106 -2.34 6.62 1.58
N SER A 107 -2.80 7.52 0.70
CA SER A 107 -3.20 7.18 -0.67
C SER A 107 -2.02 6.66 -1.49
N ASP A 108 -0.87 7.34 -1.41
CA ASP A 108 0.37 6.87 -2.06
C ASP A 108 0.78 5.48 -1.55
N TYR A 109 0.63 5.21 -0.24
CA TYR A 109 0.94 3.91 0.33
C TYR A 109 0.03 2.81 -0.20
N HIS A 110 -1.27 3.07 -0.35
CA HIS A 110 -2.20 2.13 -0.98
C HIS A 110 -1.88 1.90 -2.47
N GLU A 111 -1.52 2.94 -3.22
CA GLU A 111 -1.07 2.81 -4.62
C GLU A 111 0.22 1.99 -4.73
N PHE A 112 1.22 2.29 -3.89
CA PHE A 112 2.48 1.57 -3.81
C PHE A 112 2.25 0.09 -3.49
N ARG A 113 1.44 -0.23 -2.46
CA ARG A 113 1.14 -1.61 -2.09
C ARG A 113 0.41 -2.41 -3.17
N LYS A 114 -0.51 -1.79 -3.91
CA LYS A 114 -1.19 -2.45 -5.05
C LYS A 114 -0.21 -2.95 -6.11
N ALA A 115 0.91 -2.24 -6.31
CA ALA A 115 1.98 -2.67 -7.20
C ALA A 115 3.00 -3.59 -6.51
N TRP A 116 3.38 -3.27 -5.26
CA TRP A 116 4.44 -3.98 -4.52
C TRP A 116 4.04 -5.38 -4.06
N ASP A 117 2.85 -5.54 -3.50
CA ASP A 117 2.44 -6.79 -2.85
C ASP A 117 2.40 -7.98 -3.85
N PRO A 118 1.89 -7.84 -5.09
CA PRO A 118 1.99 -8.89 -6.11
C PRO A 118 3.43 -9.25 -6.49
N ILE A 119 4.30 -8.25 -6.64
CA ILE A 119 5.71 -8.44 -7.01
C ILE A 119 6.45 -9.20 -5.91
N GLN A 120 6.30 -8.78 -4.65
CA GLN A 120 6.90 -9.47 -3.50
C GLN A 120 6.37 -10.91 -3.37
N ALA A 121 5.06 -11.11 -3.46
CA ALA A 121 4.46 -12.44 -3.32
C ALA A 121 4.95 -13.39 -4.42
N TYR A 122 5.08 -12.89 -5.65
CA TYR A 122 5.66 -13.63 -6.77
C TYR A 122 7.12 -14.03 -6.49
N LEU A 123 7.99 -13.09 -6.12
CA LEU A 123 9.42 -13.35 -5.89
C LEU A 123 9.67 -14.38 -4.78
N VAL A 124 8.93 -14.29 -3.66
CA VAL A 124 9.02 -15.27 -2.57
C VAL A 124 8.48 -16.64 -2.99
N SER A 125 7.30 -16.68 -3.64
CA SER A 125 6.67 -17.97 -4.02
C SER A 125 7.42 -18.74 -5.09
N LYS A 126 8.19 -18.06 -5.94
CA LYS A 126 9.03 -18.67 -6.99
C LYS A 126 10.50 -18.88 -6.58
N GLY A 127 10.84 -18.63 -5.31
CA GLY A 127 12.22 -18.78 -4.81
C GLY A 127 13.24 -17.92 -5.56
N HIS A 128 12.83 -16.80 -6.13
CA HIS A 128 13.73 -15.82 -6.74
C HIS A 128 14.50 -15.02 -5.68
N ILE A 129 13.94 -14.97 -4.45
CA ILE A 129 14.61 -14.52 -3.23
C ILE A 129 14.42 -15.60 -2.16
N GLU A 130 15.40 -15.78 -1.28
CA GLU A 130 15.35 -16.74 -0.18
C GLU A 130 14.39 -16.25 0.93
N SER A 131 14.23 -14.93 1.09
CA SER A 131 13.31 -14.33 2.06
C SER A 131 12.86 -12.91 1.69
N ASP A 132 11.68 -12.51 2.17
CA ASP A 132 11.23 -11.11 2.16
C ASP A 132 12.15 -10.14 2.93
N GLU A 133 13.02 -10.66 3.80
CA GLU A 133 14.13 -9.91 4.41
C GLU A 133 15.07 -9.25 3.39
N GLU A 134 15.21 -9.79 2.18
CA GLU A 134 16.07 -9.23 1.13
C GLU A 134 15.49 -7.95 0.51
N LEU A 135 14.15 -7.79 0.55
CA LEU A 135 13.45 -6.64 -0.02
C LEU A 135 13.32 -5.46 0.96
N LYS A 136 13.73 -5.61 2.22
CA LYS A 136 13.47 -4.61 3.28
C LYS A 136 14.12 -3.26 3.01
N LYS A 137 15.29 -3.24 2.37
CA LYS A 137 16.00 -2.01 2.01
C LYS A 137 15.26 -1.27 0.90
N GLN A 138 14.85 -2.00 -0.14
CA GLN A 138 14.11 -1.53 -1.31
C GLN A 138 12.74 -0.97 -0.87
N PHE A 139 12.03 -1.67 0.01
CA PHE A 139 10.76 -1.22 0.60
C PHE A 139 10.93 0.10 1.37
N TYR A 140 11.93 0.20 2.26
CA TYR A 140 12.21 1.44 3.00
C TYR A 140 12.61 2.60 2.08
N GLN A 141 13.38 2.34 1.02
CA GLN A 141 13.80 3.35 0.04
C GLN A 141 12.64 3.95 -0.77
N ALA A 142 11.49 3.26 -0.89
CA ALA A 142 10.32 3.78 -1.60
C ALA A 142 9.63 4.96 -0.89
N PHE A 143 9.84 5.14 0.42
CA PHE A 143 9.23 6.21 1.20
C PHE A 143 9.96 7.55 1.03
N SER A 144 9.23 8.67 1.17
CA SER A 144 9.85 10.00 1.16
C SER A 144 10.79 10.19 2.36
N VAL A 145 11.80 11.06 2.25
CA VAL A 145 12.79 11.28 3.33
C VAL A 145 12.13 11.67 4.66
N GLY A 146 11.04 12.46 4.62
CA GLY A 146 10.26 12.82 5.80
C GLY A 146 9.53 11.63 6.44
N PHE A 147 8.98 10.71 5.64
CA PHE A 147 8.37 9.48 6.15
C PHE A 147 9.42 8.48 6.63
N GLN A 148 10.55 8.34 5.93
CA GLN A 148 11.69 7.52 6.38
C GLN A 148 12.19 7.94 7.77
N GLY A 149 12.22 9.24 8.07
CA GLY A 149 12.49 9.76 9.41
C GLY A 149 11.47 9.27 10.45
N ARG A 150 10.18 9.55 10.21
CA ARG A 150 9.07 9.13 11.10
C ARG A 150 9.03 7.62 11.35
N ILE A 151 9.30 6.80 10.33
CA ILE A 151 9.41 5.34 10.45
C ILE A 151 10.57 4.95 11.37
N ARG A 152 11.73 5.60 11.22
CA ARG A 152 12.88 5.40 12.13
C ARG A 152 12.55 5.79 13.56
N ASP A 153 11.94 6.95 13.78
CA ASP A 153 11.58 7.45 15.10
C ASP A 153 10.60 6.50 15.80
N GLN A 154 9.62 5.96 15.06
CA GLN A 154 8.70 4.94 15.57
C GLN A 154 9.42 3.63 15.94
N MET A 155 10.36 3.16 15.11
CA MET A 155 11.12 1.93 15.38
C MET A 155 12.10 2.07 16.56
N ILE A 156 12.64 3.28 16.77
CA ILE A 156 13.42 3.64 17.97
C ILE A 156 12.52 3.63 19.21
N LYS A 157 11.35 4.27 19.13
CA LYS A 157 10.35 4.33 20.21
C LYS A 157 9.86 2.94 20.65
N ASP A 158 9.68 2.03 19.70
CA ASP A 158 9.29 0.65 19.94
C ASP A 158 10.47 -0.25 20.40
N ASN A 159 11.66 0.34 20.60
CA ASN A 159 12.91 -0.33 21.04
C ASN A 159 13.34 -1.50 20.13
N THR A 160 13.04 -1.40 18.83
CA THR A 160 13.33 -2.47 17.84
C THR A 160 14.59 -2.21 17.01
N LEU A 161 15.14 -0.99 17.06
CA LEU A 161 16.44 -0.63 16.51
C LEU A 161 17.48 -0.60 17.63
N VAL A 162 18.45 -1.53 17.59
CA VAL A 162 19.64 -1.43 18.44
C VAL A 162 20.59 -0.41 17.81
N THR A 163 20.62 0.80 18.37
CA THR A 163 21.51 1.88 17.94
C THR A 163 22.95 1.62 18.42
N THR A 164 23.71 0.84 17.66
CA THR A 164 25.18 0.82 17.75
C THR A 164 25.75 1.98 16.92
N ALA A 165 26.94 2.48 17.30
CA ALA A 165 27.56 3.67 16.71
C ALA A 165 27.77 3.63 15.18
N ASP A 166 27.82 2.42 14.60
CA ASP A 166 27.84 2.21 13.16
C ASP A 166 26.41 2.24 12.61
N ASN A 167 26.06 3.33 11.90
CA ASN A 167 24.72 3.75 11.45
C ASN A 167 23.92 2.79 10.52
N TRP A 168 24.19 1.47 10.54
CA TRP A 168 23.47 0.47 9.74
C TRP A 168 23.36 -0.93 10.39
N ALA A 169 23.87 -1.13 11.61
CA ALA A 169 24.35 -2.45 12.06
C ALA A 169 23.32 -3.62 12.11
N ARG A 170 22.01 -3.39 12.22
CA ARG A 170 20.99 -4.44 11.94
C ARG A 170 19.64 -3.84 11.58
N PHE A 171 19.29 -3.85 10.29
CA PHE A 171 17.91 -3.57 9.87
C PHE A 171 17.01 -4.66 10.48
N PRO A 172 16.02 -4.32 11.32
CA PRO A 172 15.20 -5.31 11.99
C PRO A 172 14.36 -6.08 10.97
N ALA A 173 13.76 -7.18 11.43
CA ALA A 173 13.00 -8.07 10.56
C ALA A 173 11.96 -7.31 9.74
N PHE A 174 11.72 -7.72 8.48
CA PHE A 174 10.83 -7.04 7.55
C PHE A 174 9.41 -6.86 8.12
N ARG A 175 8.96 -7.82 8.94
CA ARG A 175 7.70 -7.74 9.68
C ARG A 175 7.63 -6.56 10.66
N ILE A 176 8.73 -6.23 11.33
CA ILE A 176 8.84 -5.09 12.26
C ILE A 176 8.78 -3.78 11.47
N LEU A 177 9.53 -3.67 10.37
CA LEU A 177 9.48 -2.52 9.46
C LEU A 177 8.06 -2.27 8.96
N ARG A 178 7.36 -3.31 8.50
CA ARG A 178 5.97 -3.20 8.01
C ARG A 178 5.02 -2.73 9.12
N SER A 179 5.16 -3.26 10.34
CA SER A 179 4.38 -2.83 11.50
C SER A 179 4.61 -1.37 11.88
N ALA A 180 5.86 -0.88 11.81
CA ALA A 180 6.17 0.52 12.07
C ALA A 180 5.56 1.43 10.99
N VAL A 181 5.65 1.05 9.72
CA VAL A 181 4.98 1.76 8.60
C VAL A 181 3.48 1.81 8.80
N ASP A 182 2.82 0.69 9.10
CA ASP A 182 1.38 0.64 9.36
C ASP A 182 0.97 1.52 10.55
N THR A 183 1.83 1.63 11.57
CA THR A 183 1.62 2.50 12.74
C THR A 183 1.75 3.97 12.39
N VAL A 184 2.79 4.37 11.64
CA VAL A 184 2.97 5.74 11.14
C VAL A 184 1.82 6.14 10.20
N MET A 185 1.36 5.24 9.33
CA MET A 185 0.21 5.49 8.44
C MET A 185 -1.09 5.67 9.22
N LYS A 186 -1.38 4.82 10.22
CA LYS A 186 -2.54 5.00 11.13
C LYS A 186 -2.47 6.32 11.89
N GLY A 187 -1.29 6.68 12.41
CA GLY A 187 -1.08 7.97 13.08
C GLY A 187 -1.31 9.17 12.14
N HIS A 188 -0.89 9.06 10.87
CA HIS A 188 -1.11 10.10 9.87
C HIS A 188 -2.59 10.31 9.54
N ILE A 189 -3.38 9.22 9.47
CA ILE A 189 -4.84 9.30 9.38
C ILE A 189 -5.40 10.07 10.58
N SER A 190 -5.01 9.71 11.81
CA SER A 190 -5.48 10.39 13.03
C SER A 190 -5.16 11.88 13.07
N LEU A 191 -3.92 12.30 12.75
CA LEU A 191 -3.57 13.72 12.70
C LEU A 191 -4.35 14.50 11.62
N SER A 192 -4.60 13.89 10.44
CA SER A 192 -5.34 14.58 9.37
C SER A 192 -6.79 14.92 9.76
N PHE A 193 -7.41 14.15 10.65
CA PHE A 193 -8.73 14.46 11.20
C PHE A 193 -8.71 15.61 12.22
N GLU A 194 -7.61 15.83 12.95
CA GLU A 194 -7.48 16.98 13.87
C GLU A 194 -7.11 18.29 13.14
N ASP A 195 -6.26 18.21 12.12
CA ASP A 195 -5.85 19.37 11.32
C ASP A 195 -7.03 19.98 10.55
N THR A 196 -7.89 19.11 9.98
CA THR A 196 -9.15 19.52 9.32
C THR A 196 -10.13 20.22 10.28
N ARG A 197 -10.04 19.95 11.59
CA ARG A 197 -10.85 20.63 12.62
C ARG A 197 -10.28 21.99 13.04
N SER A 198 -8.98 22.19 12.89
CA SER A 198 -8.27 23.40 13.33
C SER A 198 -8.14 24.46 12.23
N ALA A 199 -8.10 24.04 10.95
CA ALA A 199 -7.89 24.93 9.81
C ALA A 199 -9.14 25.69 9.32
N ALA A 200 -10.35 25.27 9.71
CA ALA A 200 -11.60 25.91 9.31
C ALA A 200 -12.29 26.60 10.51
N PRO A 201 -12.47 27.94 10.52
CA PRO A 201 -13.44 28.56 11.40
C PRO A 201 -14.82 28.09 10.93
N VAL A 202 -15.39 27.09 11.62
CA VAL A 202 -16.73 26.58 11.32
C VAL A 202 -17.72 27.70 11.59
N VAL A 203 -18.12 28.41 10.53
CA VAL A 203 -19.34 29.22 10.55
C VAL A 203 -20.46 28.25 10.86
N SER A 204 -20.98 28.34 12.09
CA SER A 204 -21.98 27.40 12.58
C SER A 204 -23.17 27.37 11.61
N PRO A 205 -23.73 26.20 11.27
CA PRO A 205 -24.96 26.14 10.45
C PRO A 205 -26.16 26.82 11.15
N PHE A 206 -26.05 27.11 12.45
CA PHE A 206 -27.00 27.92 13.20
C PHE A 206 -26.75 29.43 13.09
N GLN A 207 -25.71 29.91 12.41
CA GLN A 207 -25.40 31.33 12.29
C GLN A 207 -26.48 32.07 11.49
N GLU A 208 -26.85 31.56 10.30
CA GLU A 208 -27.96 32.11 9.51
C GLU A 208 -29.30 32.01 10.27
N ALA A 209 -29.55 30.90 10.98
CA ALA A 209 -30.75 30.74 11.79
C ALA A 209 -30.81 31.78 12.94
N ASN A 210 -29.69 32.02 13.63
CA ASN A 210 -29.57 32.99 14.71
C ASN A 210 -29.71 34.44 14.21
N ASP A 211 -29.12 34.76 13.06
CA ASP A 211 -29.22 36.09 12.47
C ASP A 211 -30.61 36.35 11.87
N THR A 212 -31.27 35.31 11.35
CA THR A 212 -32.69 35.34 10.97
C THR A 212 -33.58 35.56 12.20
N MET A 213 -33.35 34.83 13.29
CA MET A 213 -34.10 34.99 14.55
C MET A 213 -33.89 36.39 15.16
N LYS A 214 -32.68 36.96 15.10
CA LYS A 214 -32.43 38.36 15.50
C LYS A 214 -33.16 39.38 14.64
N LYS A 215 -33.19 39.19 13.31
CA LYS A 215 -33.98 40.05 12.40
C LYS A 215 -35.48 39.96 12.67
N MET A 216 -36.00 38.75 12.93
CA MET A 216 -37.40 38.56 13.32
C MET A 216 -37.71 39.25 14.66
N LEU A 217 -36.84 39.13 15.66
CA LEU A 217 -36.99 39.82 16.94
C LEU A 217 -36.97 41.35 16.81
N ALA A 218 -36.13 41.89 15.92
CA ALA A 218 -36.07 43.32 15.61
C ALA A 218 -37.36 43.80 14.91
N ASN A 219 -37.88 43.02 13.96
CA ASN A 219 -39.08 43.35 13.20
C ASN A 219 -40.40 43.14 13.98
N GLN A 220 -40.39 42.30 15.03
CA GLN A 220 -41.57 42.06 15.88
C GLN A 220 -41.75 43.08 17.01
N ARG A 221 -40.82 44.02 17.22
CA ARG A 221 -40.97 45.05 18.24
C ARG A 221 -41.92 46.15 17.72
N PRO A 222 -43.15 46.30 18.24
CA PRO A 222 -44.06 47.33 17.75
C PRO A 222 -43.50 48.71 18.13
N ALA A 223 -43.65 49.68 17.24
CA ALA A 223 -43.54 51.07 17.63
C ALA A 223 -44.58 51.35 18.74
N VAL A 224 -44.15 51.92 19.86
CA VAL A 224 -45.04 52.25 20.97
C VAL A 224 -45.85 53.50 20.62
N SER A 225 -46.86 53.34 19.76
CA SER A 225 -47.84 54.38 19.49
C SER A 225 -48.83 54.45 20.65
N SER A 226 -48.61 55.47 21.48
CA SER A 226 -49.59 56.12 22.37
C SER A 226 -51.06 55.67 22.20
N SER A 227 -51.58 54.94 23.18
CA SER A 227 -52.99 55.10 23.60
C SER A 227 -53.11 54.82 25.09
N ALA A 228 -53.37 55.87 25.87
CA ALA A 228 -53.54 55.78 27.31
C ALA A 228 -55.03 55.64 27.69
N PRO A 229 -55.40 54.75 28.63
CA PRO A 229 -56.67 54.82 29.31
C PRO A 229 -56.55 55.62 30.62
N LYS A 230 -57.42 56.63 30.81
CA LYS A 230 -57.52 57.38 32.06
C LYS A 230 -58.22 56.55 33.16
N ARG A 231 -57.61 56.48 34.36
CA ARG A 231 -58.34 56.42 35.64
C ARG A 231 -57.43 56.96 36.76
N ILE A 232 -57.55 58.25 37.07
CA ILE A 232 -58.19 58.83 38.28
C ILE A 232 -57.34 58.64 39.56
N LEU A 233 -57.00 59.80 40.14
CA LEU A 233 -56.51 60.13 41.49
C LEU A 233 -56.83 59.06 42.58
N GLN A 234 -56.00 58.85 43.62
CA GLN A 234 -55.83 59.83 44.71
C GLN A 234 -54.76 59.41 45.75
N TRP A 235 -53.85 60.34 46.10
CA TRP A 235 -53.04 60.45 47.36
C TRP A 235 -52.09 59.28 47.72
N MET A 236 -50.85 59.50 48.15
CA MET A 236 -50.44 60.30 49.31
C MET A 236 -49.15 61.08 49.06
N ASN A 237 -49.06 62.26 49.67
CA ASN A 237 -47.96 63.18 49.49
C ASN A 237 -47.25 63.43 50.83
N SER A 238 -45.92 63.29 50.86
CA SER A 238 -45.00 63.84 51.89
C SER A 238 -45.05 63.21 53.31
N PRO A 239 -44.06 63.45 54.22
CA PRO A 239 -43.00 64.48 54.16
C PRO A 239 -41.55 64.12 54.59
N LYS A 240 -40.62 65.07 54.32
CA LYS A 240 -39.31 65.36 54.99
C LYS A 240 -38.19 64.31 54.82
N CYS A 241 -36.97 64.67 54.39
CA CYS A 241 -36.01 65.61 54.98
C CYS A 241 -35.06 66.18 53.88
N SER A 242 -34.84 67.50 53.75
CA SER A 242 -33.74 68.31 54.35
C SER A 242 -32.31 67.80 54.06
N ARG A 243 -31.30 68.62 53.68
CA ARG A 243 -31.16 70.10 53.64
C ARG A 243 -29.84 70.49 52.93
N HIS A 244 -29.80 71.64 52.23
CA HIS A 244 -28.61 72.55 52.06
C HIS A 244 -27.29 71.98 51.47
N SER A 245 -26.23 72.68 51.05
CA SER A 245 -25.90 74.09 50.67
C SER A 245 -24.45 74.13 50.15
N SER A 246 -23.92 75.09 49.37
CA SER A 246 -24.44 76.13 48.46
C SER A 246 -23.24 76.84 47.79
N SER A 247 -23.35 77.24 46.51
CA SER A 247 -22.40 78.16 45.83
C SER A 247 -23.23 79.14 44.98
N SER A 248 -23.42 80.38 45.43
CA SER A 248 -22.60 81.57 45.09
C SER A 248 -23.07 82.23 43.81
#